data_AF-A0A6B2LZ77-F1
#
_entry.id   AF-A0A6B2LZ77-F1
#
_cell.length_a   1.000
_cell.length_b   1.000
_cell.length_c   1.000
_cell.angle_alpha   90.00
_cell.angle_beta   90.00
_cell.angle_gamma   90.00
#
_symmetry.space_group_name_H-M   'P 1'
#
loop_
_entity.id
_entity.type
_entity.pdbx_description
1 polymer ?
#
loop_
_entity_poly.entity_id
_entity_poly.type
_entity_poly.pdbx_seq_one_letter_code
_entity_poly.pdbx_strand_id
1 'polypeptide(L)'
;MDLISAIILLVIVTDPLGNLPMVLACLEGTKRPYRFITREVFLASLVLLIALFLGPQLLRLLDLSEEALRLAGGIVLFLISIKLIFPTDTSWMGAKTGEEPILFPLAVPLVAGPSAVATVTLFSAQFPERMGVWVAAIFITMSVSLVTFSFAPVLHRIVGPRGLAAFERLMGMLLTVIAIQMLITAIKEIFLAPVSGG
;
A
#
# COMPACT_ATOMS: atom_id res chain seq x y z
N MET A 1 -1.34 -23.91 6.71
CA MET A 1 -2.08 -22.68 7.06
C MET A 1 -3.49 -22.78 6.50
N ASP A 2 -4.48 -22.37 7.29
CA ASP A 2 -5.89 -22.41 6.90
C ASP A 2 -6.40 -21.01 6.49
N LEU A 3 -7.55 -20.97 5.80
CA LEU A 3 -8.14 -19.74 5.25
C LEU A 3 -8.25 -18.63 6.29
N ILE A 4 -8.73 -18.97 7.49
CA ILE A 4 -8.96 -18.01 8.58
C ILE A 4 -7.63 -17.40 9.04
N SER A 5 -6.58 -18.20 9.21
CA SER A 5 -5.26 -17.70 9.62
C SER A 5 -4.65 -16.76 8.58
N ALA A 6 -4.82 -17.07 7.28
CA ALA A 6 -4.34 -16.20 6.22
C ALA A 6 -5.12 -14.89 6.14
N ILE A 7 -6.44 -14.91 6.34
CA ILE A 7 -7.25 -13.69 6.43
C ILE A 7 -6.77 -12.83 7.61
N ILE A 8 -6.63 -13.41 8.80
CA ILE A 8 -6.18 -12.67 9.99
C ILE A 8 -4.82 -12.04 9.74
N LEU A 9 -3.87 -12.80 9.19
CA LEU A 9 -2.54 -12.29 8.90
C LEU A 9 -2.58 -11.17 7.85
N LEU A 10 -3.31 -11.35 6.76
CA LEU A 10 -3.43 -10.33 5.72
C LEU A 10 -4.12 -9.07 6.25
N VAL A 11 -5.15 -9.18 7.09
CA VAL A 11 -5.81 -8.02 7.72
C VAL A 11 -4.85 -7.27 8.64
N ILE A 12 -4.05 -8.00 9.43
CA ILE A 12 -3.04 -7.39 10.31
C ILE A 12 -1.93 -6.71 9.49
N VAL A 13 -1.48 -7.34 8.41
CA VAL A 13 -0.39 -6.82 7.57
C VAL A 13 -0.83 -5.64 6.70
N THR A 14 -2.07 -5.66 6.20
CA THR A 14 -2.63 -4.55 5.39
C THR A 14 -3.11 -3.38 6.25
N ASP A 15 -3.30 -3.60 7.55
CA ASP A 15 -3.73 -2.64 8.57
C ASP A 15 -4.72 -1.58 8.05
N PRO A 16 -5.94 -1.99 7.66
CA PRO A 16 -6.91 -1.07 7.08
C PRO A 16 -7.36 0.02 8.09
N LEU A 17 -7.26 -0.24 9.39
CA LEU A 17 -7.62 0.74 10.42
C LEU A 17 -6.50 1.77 10.62
N GLY A 18 -5.24 1.35 10.72
CA GLY A 18 -4.10 2.25 10.83
C GLY A 18 -3.91 3.12 9.59
N ASN A 19 -4.30 2.60 8.41
CA ASN A 19 -4.24 3.34 7.14
C ASN A 19 -5.42 4.31 6.93
N LEU A 20 -6.42 4.34 7.83
CA LEU A 20 -7.59 5.21 7.70
C LEU A 20 -7.25 6.72 7.64
N PRO A 21 -6.36 7.28 8.49
CA PRO A 21 -6.02 8.70 8.43
C PRO A 21 -5.24 9.06 7.14
N MET A 22 -4.58 8.09 6.51
CA MET A 22 -3.93 8.28 5.21
C MET A 22 -4.95 8.34 4.08
N VAL A 23 -5.94 7.46 4.11
CA VAL A 23 -7.05 7.51 3.16
C VAL A 23 -7.78 8.85 3.31
N LEU A 24 -7.98 9.34 4.53
CA LEU A 24 -8.54 10.67 4.77
C LEU A 24 -7.74 11.78 4.09
N ALA A 25 -6.41 11.81 4.29
CA ALA A 25 -5.56 12.81 3.65
C ALA A 25 -5.67 12.77 2.11
N CYS A 26 -5.76 11.58 1.51
CA CYS A 26 -5.94 11.42 0.07
C CYS A 26 -7.35 11.81 -0.43
N LEU A 27 -8.36 11.89 0.46
CA LEU A 27 -9.71 12.31 0.09
C LEU A 27 -9.86 13.82 -0.06
N GLU A 28 -8.86 14.61 0.39
CA GLU A 28 -8.87 16.07 0.27
C GLU A 28 -9.01 16.51 -1.20
N GLY A 29 -9.99 17.37 -1.47
CA GLY A 29 -10.25 17.89 -2.83
C GLY A 29 -10.96 16.93 -3.79
N THR A 30 -11.29 15.69 -3.37
CA THR A 30 -12.01 14.74 -4.22
C THR A 30 -13.51 15.01 -4.23
N LYS A 31 -14.12 15.10 -5.44
CA LYS A 31 -15.58 15.29 -5.59
C LYS A 31 -16.39 14.02 -5.37
N ARG A 32 -15.75 12.84 -5.50
CA ARG A 32 -16.39 11.50 -5.46
C ARG A 32 -15.59 10.55 -4.56
N PRO A 33 -15.60 10.74 -3.24
CA PRO A 33 -14.72 10.03 -2.31
C PRO A 33 -14.92 8.51 -2.34
N TYR A 34 -16.17 8.03 -2.46
CA TYR A 34 -16.46 6.60 -2.57
C TYR A 34 -15.92 5.95 -3.85
N ARG A 35 -15.91 6.68 -4.98
CA ARG A 35 -15.38 6.18 -6.25
C ARG A 35 -13.85 6.10 -6.25
N PHE A 36 -13.22 7.04 -5.55
CA PHE A 36 -11.78 7.00 -5.30
C PHE A 36 -11.41 5.78 -4.45
N ILE A 37 -12.08 5.59 -3.31
CA ILE A 37 -11.84 4.45 -2.41
C ILE A 37 -12.01 3.11 -3.14
N THR A 38 -13.10 2.91 -3.88
CA THR A 38 -13.34 1.65 -4.59
C THR A 38 -12.30 1.39 -5.67
N ARG A 39 -11.87 2.42 -6.41
CA ARG A 39 -10.80 2.31 -7.41
C ARG A 39 -9.48 1.92 -6.76
N GLU A 40 -9.10 2.55 -5.67
CA GLU A 40 -7.82 2.28 -5.00
C GLU A 40 -7.79 0.89 -4.36
N VAL A 41 -8.87 0.46 -3.69
CA VAL A 41 -8.98 -0.91 -3.16
C VAL A 41 -8.97 -1.92 -4.30
N PHE A 42 -9.63 -1.64 -5.42
CA PHE A 42 -9.60 -2.50 -6.60
C PHE A 42 -8.18 -2.62 -7.19
N LEU A 43 -7.47 -1.50 -7.34
CA LEU A 43 -6.09 -1.53 -7.81
C LEU A 43 -5.15 -2.25 -6.84
N ALA A 44 -5.30 -2.05 -5.52
CA ALA A 44 -4.54 -2.78 -4.52
C ALA A 44 -4.83 -4.29 -4.57
N SER A 45 -6.10 -4.67 -4.73
CA SER A 45 -6.52 -6.06 -4.94
C SER A 45 -5.85 -6.65 -6.19
N LEU A 46 -5.83 -5.89 -7.29
CA LEU A 46 -5.20 -6.31 -8.54
C LEU A 46 -3.69 -6.51 -8.37
N VAL A 47 -3.00 -5.59 -7.69
CA VAL A 47 -1.56 -5.72 -7.40
C VAL A 47 -1.27 -6.95 -6.55
N LEU A 48 -2.06 -7.20 -5.49
CA LEU A 48 -1.89 -8.39 -4.65
C LEU A 48 -2.18 -9.69 -5.41
N LEU A 49 -3.19 -9.70 -6.29
CA LEU A 49 -3.46 -10.86 -7.14
C LEU A 49 -2.31 -11.08 -8.13
N ILE A 50 -1.82 -10.04 -8.81
CA ILE A 50 -0.65 -10.15 -9.69
C ILE A 50 0.56 -10.67 -8.90
N ALA A 51 0.84 -10.12 -7.72
CA ALA A 51 1.94 -10.60 -6.88
C ALA A 51 1.76 -12.04 -6.39
N LEU A 52 0.52 -12.49 -6.15
CA LEU A 52 0.23 -13.87 -5.78
C LEU A 52 0.54 -14.84 -6.93
N PHE A 53 0.11 -14.53 -8.16
CA PHE A 53 0.28 -15.43 -9.30
C PHE A 53 1.65 -15.29 -9.98
N LEU A 54 2.08 -14.06 -10.23
CA LEU A 54 3.29 -13.74 -10.98
C LEU A 54 4.47 -13.39 -10.09
N GLY A 55 4.29 -13.10 -8.79
CA GLY A 55 5.38 -12.64 -7.92
C GLY A 55 6.60 -13.57 -7.93
N PRO A 56 6.46 -14.86 -7.58
CA PRO A 56 7.59 -15.79 -7.58
C PRO A 56 8.22 -15.99 -8.97
N GLN A 57 7.40 -15.91 -10.03
CA GLN A 57 7.86 -16.12 -11.41
C GLN A 57 8.60 -14.90 -11.96
N LEU A 58 8.10 -13.69 -11.70
CA LEU A 58 8.72 -12.42 -12.10
C LEU A 58 10.05 -12.21 -11.37
N LEU A 59 10.09 -12.49 -10.06
CA LEU A 59 11.33 -12.41 -9.27
C LEU A 59 12.40 -13.33 -9.85
N ARG A 60 12.05 -14.59 -10.17
CA ARG A 60 12.99 -15.54 -10.79
C ARG A 60 13.40 -15.19 -12.22
N LEU A 61 12.49 -14.66 -13.02
CA LEU A 61 12.74 -14.38 -14.45
C LEU A 61 13.59 -13.12 -14.63
N LEU A 62 13.45 -12.16 -13.73
CA LEU A 62 14.23 -10.91 -13.73
C LEU A 62 15.44 -10.97 -12.79
N ASP A 63 15.68 -12.12 -12.14
CA ASP A 63 16.69 -12.32 -11.09
C ASP A 63 16.64 -11.21 -10.00
N LEU A 64 15.42 -10.78 -9.68
CA LEU A 64 15.15 -9.75 -8.69
C LEU A 64 14.96 -10.39 -7.33
N SER A 65 15.66 -9.85 -6.34
CA SER A 65 15.54 -10.29 -4.96
C SER A 65 14.34 -9.62 -4.26
N GLU A 66 13.79 -10.27 -3.24
CA GLU A 66 12.69 -9.71 -2.44
C GLU A 66 13.13 -8.41 -1.74
N GLU A 67 14.40 -8.32 -1.36
CA GLU A 67 15.02 -7.15 -0.75
C GLU A 67 15.06 -5.97 -1.74
N ALA A 68 15.34 -6.22 -3.02
CA ALA A 68 15.32 -5.18 -4.06
C ALA A 68 13.91 -4.59 -4.24
N LEU A 69 12.87 -5.44 -4.22
CA LEU A 69 11.47 -4.99 -4.28
C LEU A 69 11.11 -4.15 -3.04
N ARG A 70 11.57 -4.58 -1.86
CA ARG A 70 11.36 -3.86 -0.60
C ARG A 70 12.07 -2.51 -0.56
N LEU A 71 13.31 -2.44 -1.07
CA LEU A 71 14.06 -1.19 -1.27
C LEU A 71 13.32 -0.24 -2.20
N ALA A 72 12.90 -0.72 -3.38
CA ALA A 72 12.18 0.10 -4.35
C ALA A 72 10.86 0.64 -3.77
N GLY A 73 10.09 -0.22 -3.10
CA GLY A 73 8.86 0.17 -2.41
C GLY A 73 9.12 1.21 -1.30
N GLY A 74 10.22 1.07 -0.57
CA GLY A 74 10.64 2.02 0.46
C GLY A 74 10.97 3.39 -0.12
N ILE A 75 11.71 3.44 -1.24
CA ILE A 75 12.02 4.70 -1.94
C ILE A 75 10.74 5.38 -2.43
N VAL A 76 9.82 4.63 -3.05
CA VAL A 76 8.54 5.18 -3.52
C VAL A 76 7.72 5.74 -2.36
N LEU A 77 7.59 5.00 -1.25
CA LEU A 77 6.88 5.48 -0.06
C LEU A 77 7.54 6.71 0.57
N PHE A 78 8.87 6.80 0.55
CA PHE A 78 9.61 7.98 1.03
C PHE A 78 9.34 9.22 0.16
N LEU A 79 9.31 9.06 -1.17
CA LEU A 79 8.99 10.17 -2.07
C LEU A 79 7.53 10.65 -1.88
N ILE A 80 6.61 9.71 -1.66
CA ILE A 80 5.21 10.01 -1.35
C ILE A 80 5.12 10.77 -0.03
N SER A 81 5.83 10.31 1.01
CA SER A 81 5.77 10.91 2.34
C SER A 81 6.29 12.35 2.34
N ILE A 82 7.36 12.63 1.60
CA ILE A 82 7.87 14.00 1.41
C ILE A 82 6.82 14.89 0.75
N LYS A 83 6.12 14.39 -0.27
CA LYS A 83 5.08 15.15 -0.97
C LYS A 83 3.91 15.53 -0.05
N LEU A 84 3.59 14.69 0.94
CA LEU A 84 2.54 14.96 1.93
C LEU A 84 3.01 15.94 3.03
N ILE A 85 4.28 15.90 3.43
CA ILE A 85 4.84 16.86 4.41
C ILE A 85 4.95 18.26 3.78
N PHE A 86 5.37 18.32 2.51
CA PHE A 86 5.55 19.54 1.76
C PHE A 86 4.65 19.53 0.50
N PRO A 87 3.34 19.76 0.66
CA PRO A 87 2.44 19.88 -0.48
C PRO A 87 2.96 21.03 -1.35
N THR A 88 3.45 20.69 -2.54
CA THR A 88 3.86 21.69 -3.51
C THR A 88 2.62 22.06 -4.31
N ASP A 89 2.30 23.36 -4.38
CA ASP A 89 1.27 23.88 -5.29
C ASP A 89 1.72 23.59 -6.73
N THR A 90 1.39 22.39 -7.23
CA THR A 90 1.81 21.89 -8.53
C THR A 90 1.00 22.54 -9.65
N SER A 91 1.22 23.84 -9.83
CA SER A 91 0.78 24.61 -11.00
C SER A 91 1.65 24.37 -12.24
N TRP A 92 2.74 23.60 -12.14
CA TRP A 92 3.68 23.37 -13.24
C TRP A 92 3.40 22.14 -14.11
N MET A 93 2.33 21.38 -13.82
CA MET A 93 1.95 20.20 -14.61
C MET A 93 0.44 20.18 -14.90
N GLY A 94 -0.06 21.24 -15.55
CA GLY A 94 -1.22 21.16 -16.44
C GLY A 94 -2.58 20.73 -15.86
N ALA A 95 -2.81 20.81 -14.55
CA ALA A 95 -4.15 20.58 -13.99
C ALA A 95 -5.05 21.78 -14.29
N LYS A 96 -5.72 21.75 -15.45
CA LYS A 96 -6.89 22.58 -15.72
C LYS A 96 -7.92 22.33 -14.62
N THR A 97 -8.47 23.43 -14.12
CA THR A 97 -9.62 23.52 -13.23
C THR A 97 -10.67 22.43 -13.52
N GLY A 98 -10.72 21.39 -12.67
CA GLY A 98 -11.83 20.44 -12.64
C GLY A 98 -11.49 18.97 -12.84
N GLU A 99 -10.26 18.61 -13.21
CA GLU A 99 -9.83 17.21 -13.24
C GLU A 99 -9.52 16.72 -11.83
N GLU A 100 -10.05 15.54 -11.48
CA GLU A 100 -9.74 14.83 -10.24
C GLU A 100 -8.22 14.86 -10.05
N PRO A 101 -7.70 15.24 -8.86
CA PRO A 101 -6.27 15.30 -8.67
C PRO A 101 -5.70 13.98 -9.13
N ILE A 102 -4.82 14.01 -10.14
CA ILE A 102 -4.03 12.87 -10.57
C ILE A 102 -2.95 12.69 -9.48
N LEU A 103 -3.42 12.43 -8.26
CA LEU A 103 -2.71 11.64 -7.29
C LEU A 103 -2.54 10.32 -8.04
N PHE A 104 -1.31 10.08 -8.53
CA PHE A 104 -0.83 8.73 -8.86
C PHE A 104 -1.43 7.75 -7.84
N PRO A 105 -1.78 6.50 -8.19
CA PRO A 105 -2.46 5.60 -7.27
C PRO A 105 -1.62 5.44 -5.99
N LEU A 106 -1.87 6.30 -4.99
CA LEU A 106 -1.05 6.48 -3.79
C LEU A 106 -1.51 5.50 -2.73
N ALA A 107 -2.79 5.14 -2.77
CA ALA A 107 -3.32 4.12 -1.89
C ALA A 107 -2.92 2.71 -2.36
N VAL A 108 -2.49 2.51 -3.61
CA VAL A 108 -2.01 1.20 -4.08
C VAL A 108 -0.69 0.77 -3.41
N PRO A 109 0.41 1.54 -3.43
CA PRO A 109 1.62 1.22 -2.67
C PRO A 109 1.40 1.13 -1.16
N LEU A 110 0.34 1.75 -0.65
CA LEU A 110 0.06 1.84 0.78
C LEU A 110 -0.78 0.65 1.27
N VAL A 111 -1.83 0.28 0.53
CA VAL A 111 -2.76 -0.82 0.84
C VAL A 111 -2.20 -2.15 0.36
N ALA A 112 -1.67 -2.22 -0.87
CA ALA A 112 -0.84 -3.33 -1.33
C ALA A 112 0.62 -3.08 -0.92
N GLY A 113 0.81 -2.75 0.36
CA GLY A 113 2.12 -2.47 0.92
C GLY A 113 3.11 -3.60 0.66
N PRO A 114 4.42 -3.31 0.66
CA PRO A 114 5.45 -4.31 0.40
C PRO A 114 5.37 -5.50 1.35
N SER A 115 4.92 -5.31 2.61
CA SER A 115 4.65 -6.39 3.54
C SER A 115 3.50 -7.30 3.08
N ALA A 116 2.43 -6.73 2.53
CA ALA A 116 1.30 -7.48 1.99
C ALA A 116 1.71 -8.23 0.70
N VAL A 117 2.46 -7.57 -0.18
CA VAL A 117 3.05 -8.18 -1.40
C VAL A 117 3.97 -9.35 -1.04
N ALA A 118 4.92 -9.15 -0.13
CA ALA A 118 5.81 -10.20 0.34
C ALA A 118 5.04 -11.37 0.97
N THR A 119 4.00 -11.08 1.76
CA THR A 119 3.14 -12.11 2.37
C THR A 119 2.44 -12.96 1.33
N VAL A 120 1.81 -12.36 0.32
CA VAL A 120 1.09 -13.14 -0.72
C VAL A 120 2.07 -13.89 -1.62
N THR A 121 3.24 -13.32 -1.92
CA THR A 121 4.30 -14.01 -2.66
C THR A 121 4.83 -15.21 -1.86
N LEU A 122 5.01 -15.08 -0.54
CA LEU A 122 5.40 -16.18 0.34
C LEU A 122 4.34 -17.29 0.39
N PHE A 123 3.05 -16.93 0.49
CA PHE A 123 1.96 -17.91 0.45
C PHE A 123 1.92 -18.69 -0.86
N SER A 124 2.16 -18.01 -1.99
CA SER A 124 2.28 -18.62 -3.30
C SER A 124 3.47 -19.57 -3.38
N ALA A 125 4.62 -19.18 -2.82
CA ALA A 125 5.84 -19.97 -2.84
C ALA A 125 5.79 -21.20 -1.91
N GLN A 126 5.22 -21.08 -0.72
CA GLN A 126 5.19 -22.17 0.28
C GLN A 126 4.06 -23.18 0.05
N PHE A 127 2.92 -22.73 -0.49
CA PHE A 127 1.72 -23.57 -0.60
C PHE A 127 0.99 -23.34 -1.95
N PRO A 128 1.61 -23.73 -3.08
CA PRO A 128 1.03 -23.53 -4.41
C PRO A 128 -0.31 -24.27 -4.59
N GLU A 129 -0.47 -25.43 -3.97
CA GLU A 129 -1.68 -26.27 -4.00
C GLU A 129 -2.94 -25.57 -3.44
N ARG A 130 -2.77 -24.47 -2.68
CA ARG A 130 -3.86 -23.76 -1.99
C ARG A 130 -4.16 -22.38 -2.60
N MET A 131 -3.81 -22.14 -3.86
CA MET A 131 -4.06 -20.85 -4.54
C MET A 131 -5.49 -20.32 -4.40
N GLY A 132 -6.51 -21.18 -4.50
CA GLY A 132 -7.91 -20.77 -4.31
C GLY A 132 -8.20 -20.20 -2.91
N VAL A 133 -7.52 -20.71 -1.88
CA VAL A 133 -7.62 -20.21 -0.50
C VAL A 133 -6.98 -18.83 -0.37
N TRP A 134 -5.83 -18.61 -1.00
CA TRP A 134 -5.13 -17.32 -0.98
C TRP A 134 -5.88 -16.22 -1.72
N VAL A 135 -6.47 -16.56 -2.88
CA VAL A 135 -7.35 -15.65 -3.61
C VAL A 135 -8.55 -15.27 -2.74
N ALA A 136 -9.23 -16.24 -2.12
CA ALA A 136 -10.35 -15.97 -1.23
C ALA A 136 -9.94 -15.10 -0.03
N ALA A 137 -8.76 -15.35 0.56
CA ALA A 137 -8.24 -14.55 1.66
C ALA A 137 -7.97 -13.08 1.26
N ILE A 138 -7.40 -12.84 0.07
CA ILE A 138 -7.21 -11.49 -0.48
C ILE A 138 -8.55 -10.81 -0.68
N PHE A 139 -9.51 -11.47 -1.34
CA PHE A 139 -10.85 -10.89 -1.57
C PHE A 139 -11.55 -10.49 -0.28
N ILE A 140 -11.50 -11.35 0.75
CA ILE A 140 -12.11 -11.07 2.05
C ILE A 140 -11.38 -9.90 2.73
N THR A 141 -10.05 -9.90 2.74
CA THR A 141 -9.24 -8.81 3.34
C THR A 141 -9.51 -7.47 2.66
N MET A 142 -9.59 -7.44 1.33
CA MET A 142 -9.89 -6.25 0.56
C MET A 142 -11.33 -5.78 0.77
N SER A 143 -12.27 -6.71 0.95
CA SER A 143 -13.66 -6.38 1.31
C SER A 143 -13.72 -5.71 2.69
N VAL A 144 -13.00 -6.23 3.68
CA VAL A 144 -12.87 -5.61 5.00
C VAL A 144 -12.26 -4.21 4.88
N SER A 145 -11.18 -4.07 4.11
CA SER A 145 -10.52 -2.79 3.87
C SER A 145 -11.46 -1.78 3.20
N LEU A 146 -12.25 -2.23 2.22
CA LEU A 146 -13.25 -1.40 1.54
C LEU A 146 -14.31 -0.89 2.51
N VAL A 147 -14.82 -1.76 3.39
CA VAL A 147 -15.80 -1.39 4.42
C VAL A 147 -15.19 -0.37 5.37
N THR A 148 -13.98 -0.62 5.88
CA THR A 148 -13.27 0.30 6.78
C THR A 148 -13.04 1.67 6.13
N PHE A 149 -12.53 1.71 4.90
CA PHE A 149 -12.28 2.96 4.19
C PHE A 149 -13.57 3.67 3.77
N SER A 150 -14.69 2.96 3.62
CA SER A 150 -15.99 3.60 3.35
C SER A 150 -16.49 4.47 4.51
N PHE A 151 -15.92 4.33 5.71
CA PHE A 151 -16.17 5.25 6.82
C PHE A 151 -15.29 6.52 6.78
N ALA A 152 -14.22 6.53 5.98
CA ALA A 152 -13.34 7.70 5.83
C ALA A 152 -14.08 8.97 5.38
N PRO A 153 -15.02 8.96 4.41
CA PRO A 153 -15.74 10.17 4.02
C PRO A 153 -16.59 10.77 5.15
N VAL A 154 -17.09 9.94 6.07
CA VAL A 154 -17.83 10.39 7.26
C VAL A 154 -16.88 11.08 8.22
N LEU A 155 -15.72 10.46 8.49
CA LEU A 155 -14.70 11.01 9.37
C LEU A 155 -14.10 12.31 8.81
N HIS A 156 -13.94 12.41 7.47
CA HIS A 156 -13.52 13.62 6.76
C HIS A 156 -14.47 14.81 7.04
N ARG A 157 -15.80 14.58 7.06
CA ARG A 157 -16.77 15.64 7.36
C ARG A 157 -16.68 16.16 8.80
N ILE A 158 -16.23 15.33 9.73
CA ILE A 158 -16.10 15.69 11.16
C ILE A 158 -14.83 16.49 11.42
N VAL A 159 -13.72 16.10 10.79
CA VAL A 159 -12.38 16.67 11.02
C VAL A 159 -12.22 18.07 10.41
N GLY A 160 -12.88 18.33 9.27
CA GLY A 160 -12.81 19.61 8.58
C GLY A 160 -11.44 19.90 7.93
N PRO A 161 -11.32 20.98 7.12
CA PRO A 161 -10.15 21.22 6.27
C PRO A 161 -8.87 21.49 7.06
N ARG A 162 -8.94 22.17 8.21
CA ARG A 162 -7.76 22.44 9.05
C ARG A 162 -7.23 21.17 9.71
N GLY A 163 -8.13 20.28 10.15
CA GLY A 163 -7.74 19.00 10.70
C GLY A 163 -7.12 18.12 9.63
N LEU A 164 -7.66 18.14 8.41
CA LEU A 164 -7.17 17.35 7.29
C LEU A 164 -5.73 17.69 6.91
N ALA A 165 -5.41 18.99 6.78
CA ALA A 165 -4.04 19.44 6.54
C ALA A 165 -3.07 19.05 7.66
N ALA A 166 -3.52 19.01 8.92
CA ALA A 166 -2.72 18.53 10.04
C ALA A 166 -2.50 17.01 9.97
N PHE A 167 -3.55 16.25 9.63
CA PHE A 167 -3.48 14.80 9.43
C PHE A 167 -2.59 14.41 8.25
N GLU A 168 -2.62 15.16 7.15
CA GLU A 168 -1.76 14.95 5.99
C GLU A 168 -0.28 15.07 6.38
N ARG A 169 0.09 16.14 7.10
CA ARG A 169 1.46 16.32 7.60
C ARG A 169 1.88 15.26 8.59
N LEU A 170 0.99 14.90 9.53
CA LEU A 170 1.26 13.82 10.49
C LEU A 170 1.49 12.49 9.79
N MET A 171 0.66 12.15 8.81
CA MET A 171 0.80 10.91 8.06
C MET A 171 2.04 10.92 7.17
N GLY A 172 2.37 12.05 6.55
CA GLY A 172 3.64 12.22 5.84
C GLY A 172 4.85 11.95 6.76
N MET A 173 4.83 12.43 8.01
CA MET A 173 5.88 12.12 8.98
C MET A 173 5.92 10.63 9.34
N LEU A 174 4.77 9.99 9.57
CA LEU A 174 4.68 8.56 9.86
C LEU A 174 5.19 7.69 8.69
N LEU A 175 4.78 8.01 7.47
CA LEU A 175 5.20 7.28 6.27
C LEU A 175 6.69 7.43 6.01
N THR A 176 7.26 8.59 6.32
CA THR A 176 8.71 8.79 6.25
C THR A 176 9.43 7.80 7.17
N VAL A 177 8.94 7.62 8.39
CA VAL A 177 9.49 6.63 9.34
C VAL A 177 9.33 5.21 8.82
N ILE A 178 8.15 4.85 8.31
CA ILE A 178 7.88 3.50 7.75
C ILE A 178 8.80 3.21 6.55
N ALA A 179 8.92 4.17 5.64
CA ALA A 179 9.78 4.05 4.46
C ALA A 179 11.25 3.88 4.86
N ILE A 180 11.76 4.70 5.78
CA ILE A 180 13.12 4.56 6.32
C ILE A 180 13.31 3.19 6.98
N GLN A 181 12.34 2.73 7.78
CA GLN A 181 12.41 1.42 8.43
C GLN A 181 12.50 0.28 7.40
N MET A 182 11.75 0.36 6.31
CA MET A 182 11.84 -0.62 5.24
C MET A 182 13.20 -0.60 4.54
N LEU A 183 13.75 0.60 4.26
CA LEU A 183 15.08 0.74 3.68
C LEU A 183 16.16 0.15 4.59
N ILE A 184 16.12 0.47 5.89
CA ILE A 184 17.05 -0.09 6.88
C ILE A 184 16.94 -1.61 6.94
N THR A 185 15.72 -2.15 6.95
CA THR A 185 15.50 -3.60 7.06
C THR A 185 16.04 -4.32 5.82
N ALA A 186 15.75 -3.81 4.62
CA ALA A 186 16.25 -4.41 3.37
C ALA A 186 17.79 -4.30 3.25
N ILE A 187 18.39 -3.17 3.65
CA ILE A 187 19.86 -3.03 3.67
C ILE A 187 20.49 -4.03 4.65
N LYS A 188 19.90 -4.21 5.84
CA LYS A 188 20.37 -5.19 6.82
C LYS A 188 20.26 -6.62 6.29
N GLU A 189 19.15 -6.97 5.65
CA GLU A 189 18.95 -8.28 5.03
C GLU A 189 20.00 -8.54 3.94
N ILE A 190 20.28 -7.56 3.08
CA ILE A 190 21.34 -7.66 2.05
C ILE A 190 22.74 -7.85 2.67
N PHE A 191 23.03 -7.17 3.78
CA PHE A 191 24.35 -7.22 4.41
C PHE A 191 24.55 -8.46 5.31
N LEU A 192 23.46 -9.02 5.86
CA LEU A 192 23.46 -10.22 6.69
C LEU A 192 23.24 -11.50 5.88
N ALA A 193 22.71 -11.41 4.66
CA ALA A 193 22.68 -12.53 3.73
C ALA A 193 24.13 -12.95 3.48
N PRO A 194 24.56 -14.15 3.91
CA PRO A 194 25.87 -14.65 3.52
C PRO A 194 25.88 -14.66 1.99
N VAL A 195 26.99 -14.22 1.41
CA VAL A 195 27.27 -14.36 -0.02
C VAL A 195 27.31 -15.86 -0.32
N SER A 196 26.16 -16.52 -0.42
CA SER A 196 26.02 -17.89 -0.90
C SER A 196 25.81 -17.82 -2.40
N GLY A 197 26.92 -17.56 -3.08
CA GLY A 197 27.03 -17.51 -4.54
C GLY A 197 28.46 -17.85 -4.95
N GLY A 198 28.79 -19.13 -4.84
CA GLY A 198 29.94 -19.81 -5.42
C GLY A 198 29.53 -21.24 -5.73
#